data_AF-A0A4Y6KQF2-F1
#
_entry.id   AF-A0A4Y6KQF2-F1
#
_cell.length_a   1.000
_cell.length_b   1.000
_cell.length_c   1.000
_cell.angle_alpha   90.00
_cell.angle_beta   90.00
_cell.angle_gamma   90.00
#
_symmetry.space_group_name_H-M   'P 1'
#
loop_
_entity.id
_entity.type
_entity.pdbx_description
1 polymer ?
#
loop_
_entity_poly.entity_id
_entity_poly.type
_entity_poly.pdbx_seq_one_letter_code
_entity_poly.pdbx_strand_id
1 'polypeptide(L)'
;MTTDTPAAKPALEPRALLQKLQALSPTFRDCKPLALRIDTSILERFPEFERKALRAALRMHTASTRYLKAVERSAERFDLDGNVAGEVTDEQRSHAATMLKERFAAAAKQQKAKREAEESERRRAEKLQQLVSKFGR
;
A
#
# COMPACT_ATOMS: atom_id res chain seq x y z
N MET A 1 -10.66 32.53 -8.41
CA MET A 1 -9.42 33.05 -7.83
C MET A 1 -8.98 32.06 -6.76
N THR A 2 -7.78 31.51 -6.96
CA THR A 2 -7.12 30.43 -6.22
C THR A 2 -6.96 30.75 -4.74
N THR A 3 -7.41 29.85 -3.86
CA THR A 3 -7.09 29.90 -2.43
C THR A 3 -5.67 29.37 -2.21
N ASP A 4 -4.76 30.31 -2.01
CA ASP A 4 -3.49 30.14 -1.31
C ASP A 4 -3.75 29.56 0.10
N THR A 5 -2.97 28.56 0.53
CA THR A 5 -3.06 27.93 1.86
C THR A 5 -1.62 27.70 2.36
N PRO A 6 -1.32 28.07 3.62
CA PRO A 6 -0.03 28.62 4.00
C PRO A 6 1.07 27.56 4.19
N ALA A 7 2.30 28.01 3.97
CA ALA A 7 3.54 27.25 4.08
C ALA A 7 3.69 26.51 5.43
N ALA A 8 3.60 25.18 5.39
CA ALA A 8 4.04 24.29 6.46
C ALA A 8 5.42 23.72 6.11
N LYS A 9 6.25 23.41 7.13
CA LYS A 9 7.51 22.64 7.04
C LYS A 9 7.42 21.62 5.91
N PRO A 10 8.44 21.42 5.05
CA PRO A 10 8.30 20.62 3.83
C PRO A 10 7.70 19.27 4.20
N ALA A 11 6.38 19.16 3.99
CA ALA A 11 5.61 18.03 4.44
C ALA A 11 6.01 16.95 3.46
N LEU A 12 7.03 16.17 3.82
CA LEU A 12 7.48 15.10 2.96
C LEU A 12 6.26 14.25 2.66
N GLU A 13 5.97 14.13 1.36
CA GLU A 13 4.90 13.28 0.87
C GLU A 13 4.99 11.93 1.58
N PRO A 14 3.88 11.37 2.10
CA PRO A 14 3.91 10.13 2.90
C PRO A 14 4.67 8.99 2.22
N ARG A 15 4.64 8.94 0.88
CA ARG A 15 5.43 8.01 0.07
C ARG A 15 6.93 8.27 0.11
N ALA A 16 7.35 9.54 0.01
CA ALA A 16 8.76 9.92 0.08
C ALA A 16 9.32 9.66 1.49
N LEU A 17 8.53 9.91 2.53
CA LEU A 17 8.89 9.56 3.91
C LEU A 17 9.08 8.05 4.07
N LEU A 18 8.16 7.25 3.51
CA LEU A 18 8.30 5.79 3.53
C LEU A 18 9.56 5.31 2.79
N GLN A 19 9.89 5.90 1.64
CA GLN A 19 11.13 5.59 0.91
C GLN A 19 12.38 5.91 1.72
N LYS A 20 12.41 7.05 2.42
CA LYS A 20 13.51 7.38 3.34
C LYS A 20 13.63 6.34 4.46
N LEU A 21 12.52 5.96 5.09
CA LEU A 21 12.54 4.93 6.13
C LEU A 21 13.05 3.57 5.61
N GLN A 22 12.71 3.20 4.38
CA GLN A 22 13.23 1.98 3.72
C GLN A 22 14.72 2.05 3.40
N ALA A 23 15.25 3.24 3.12
CA ALA A 23 16.68 3.44 2.93
C ALA A 23 17.44 3.27 4.25
N LEU A 24 16.90 3.83 5.34
CA LEU A 24 17.53 3.91 6.66
C LEU A 24 17.40 2.63 7.49
N SER A 25 16.28 1.92 7.39
CA SER A 25 15.98 0.76 8.24
C SER A 25 15.83 -0.54 7.43
N PRO A 26 16.52 -1.63 7.82
CA PRO A 26 16.34 -2.94 7.20
C PRO A 26 14.91 -3.48 7.41
N THR A 27 14.30 -3.20 8.56
CA THR A 27 12.93 -3.62 8.89
C THR A 27 11.91 -3.08 7.89
N PHE A 28 12.01 -1.79 7.53
CA PHE A 28 11.15 -1.17 6.53
C PHE A 28 11.46 -1.64 5.11
N ARG A 29 12.75 -1.85 4.79
CA ARG A 29 13.21 -2.35 3.49
C ARG A 29 12.65 -3.73 3.17
N ASP A 30 12.68 -4.62 4.17
CA ASP A 30 12.22 -6.01 4.03
C ASP A 30 10.71 -6.16 4.27
N CYS A 31 10.06 -5.10 4.78
CA CYS A 31 8.67 -5.07 5.22
C CYS A 31 8.40 -6.10 6.34
N LYS A 32 9.30 -6.20 7.32
CA LYS A 32 9.11 -7.07 8.49
C LYS A 32 7.98 -6.52 9.40
N PRO A 33 7.31 -7.37 10.21
CA PRO A 33 6.29 -6.90 11.15
C PRO A 33 6.86 -5.88 12.12
N LEU A 34 6.22 -4.72 12.24
CA LEU A 34 6.73 -3.61 13.04
C LEU A 34 6.41 -3.79 14.53
N ALA A 35 7.32 -3.33 15.37
CA ALA A 35 7.11 -3.19 16.81
C ALA A 35 5.92 -2.25 17.12
N LEU A 36 5.31 -2.46 18.29
CA LEU A 36 4.29 -1.53 18.79
C LEU A 36 4.94 -0.17 19.10
N ARG A 37 4.20 0.92 18.85
CA ARG A 37 4.66 2.30 19.07
C ARG A 37 5.93 2.69 18.29
N ILE A 38 6.19 2.03 17.16
CA ILE A 38 7.31 2.35 16.26
C ILE A 38 7.28 3.82 15.80
N ASP A 39 6.10 4.46 15.77
CA ASP A 39 5.96 5.88 15.47
C ASP A 39 6.67 6.77 16.49
N THR A 40 6.67 6.37 17.77
CA THR A 40 7.38 7.10 18.83
C THR A 40 8.89 6.94 18.65
N SER A 41 9.38 5.71 18.45
CA SER A 41 10.81 5.44 18.24
C SER A 41 11.36 6.14 16.99
N ILE A 42 10.57 6.24 15.93
CA ILE A 42 10.94 6.98 14.72
C ILE A 42 11.06 8.48 15.01
N LEU A 43 10.12 9.06 15.73
CA LEU A 43 10.14 10.50 16.06
C LEU A 43 11.27 10.86 17.03
N GLU A 44 11.66 9.93 17.91
CA GLU A 44 12.81 10.10 18.80
C GLU A 44 14.13 10.12 18.03
N ARG A 45 14.28 9.24 17.03
CA ARG A 45 15.50 9.18 16.20
C ARG A 45 15.55 10.22 15.08
N PHE A 46 14.38 10.60 14.54
CA PHE A 46 14.22 11.53 13.43
C PHE A 46 13.15 12.58 13.76
N PRO A 47 13.50 13.59 14.59
CA PRO A 47 12.57 14.64 14.98
C PRO A 47 12.18 15.56 13.81
N GLU A 48 12.87 15.48 12.67
CA GLU A 48 12.48 16.21 11.45
C GLU A 48 11.15 15.71 10.85
N PHE A 49 10.68 14.51 11.20
CA PHE A 49 9.48 13.94 10.60
C PHE A 49 8.20 14.48 11.25
N GLU A 50 7.23 14.84 10.41
CA GLU A 50 5.91 15.24 10.88
C GLU A 50 5.09 14.01 11.29
N ARG A 51 4.60 13.97 12.54
CA ARG A 51 3.80 12.86 13.08
C ARG A 51 2.59 12.50 12.21
N LYS A 52 1.92 13.50 11.60
CA LYS A 52 0.76 13.29 10.73
C LYS A 52 1.15 12.57 9.43
N ALA A 53 2.19 13.05 8.77
CA ALA A 53 2.75 12.42 7.57
C ALA A 53 3.28 11.01 7.85
N LEU A 54 3.97 10.83 8.99
CA LEU A 54 4.46 9.53 9.44
C LEU A 54 3.32 8.53 9.64
N ARG A 55 2.23 8.92 10.32
CA ARG A 55 1.07 8.04 10.51
C ARG A 55 0.42 7.65 9.18
N ALA A 56 0.34 8.57 8.23
CA ALA A 56 -0.17 8.27 6.89
C ALA A 56 0.75 7.28 6.16
N ALA A 57 2.07 7.49 6.21
CA ALA A 57 3.06 6.59 5.62
C ALA A 57 3.00 5.18 6.22
N LEU A 58 2.91 5.09 7.56
CA LEU A 58 2.76 3.82 8.28
C LEU A 58 1.46 3.12 7.89
N ARG A 59 0.34 3.83 7.81
CA ARG A 59 -0.94 3.25 7.36
C ARG A 59 -0.84 2.68 5.94
N MET A 60 -0.13 3.35 5.04
CA MET A 60 0.10 2.84 3.69
C MET A 60 0.99 1.59 3.70
N HIS A 61 2.04 1.59 4.52
CA HIS A 61 2.95 0.46 4.65
C HIS A 61 2.26 -0.78 5.23
N THR A 62 1.54 -0.63 6.34
CA THR A 62 0.83 -1.74 7.00
C THR A 62 -0.35 -2.25 6.19
N ALA A 63 -0.98 -1.39 5.39
CA ALA A 63 -2.00 -1.79 4.44
C ALA A 63 -1.43 -2.43 3.16
N SER A 64 -0.11 -2.61 3.01
CA SER A 64 0.47 -3.21 1.82
C SER A 64 0.37 -4.75 1.84
N THR A 65 0.17 -5.37 0.67
CA THR A 65 0.12 -6.83 0.55
C THR A 65 1.42 -7.49 0.99
N ARG A 66 2.56 -6.81 0.77
CA ARG A 66 3.88 -7.29 1.20
C ARG A 66 4.00 -7.35 2.72
N TYR A 67 3.49 -6.33 3.43
CA TYR A 67 3.46 -6.31 4.89
C TYR A 67 2.54 -7.40 5.45
N LEU A 68 1.32 -7.54 4.93
CA LEU A 68 0.39 -8.59 5.38
C LEU A 68 0.99 -10.00 5.24
N LYS A 69 1.74 -10.26 4.15
CA LYS A 69 2.47 -11.54 3.96
C LYS A 69 3.60 -11.75 4.97
N ALA A 70 4.27 -10.68 5.38
CA ALA A 70 5.32 -10.77 6.39
C ALA A 70 4.74 -11.06 7.78
N VAL A 71 3.61 -10.43 8.12
CA VAL A 71 2.87 -10.69 9.38
C VAL A 71 2.33 -12.12 9.44
N GLU A 72 1.83 -12.65 8.33
CA GLU A 72 1.37 -14.05 8.25
C GLU A 72 2.50 -15.05 8.57
N ARG A 73 3.72 -14.76 8.13
CA ARG A 73 4.87 -15.69 8.19
C ARG A 73 5.72 -15.56 9.45
N SER A 74 5.69 -14.41 10.11
CA SER A 74 6.56 -14.10 11.25
C SER A 74 5.77 -14.08 12.55
N ALA A 75 6.28 -14.76 13.57
CA ALA A 75 5.77 -14.69 14.93
C ALA A 75 6.36 -13.52 15.73
N GLU A 76 7.38 -12.85 15.20
CA GLU A 76 8.13 -11.80 15.90
C GLU A 76 7.90 -10.44 15.22
N ARG A 77 7.98 -9.39 16.04
CA ARG A 77 7.98 -7.99 15.63
C ARG A 77 9.39 -7.44 15.73
N PHE A 78 9.71 -6.50 14.84
CA PHE A 78 11.04 -5.94 14.72
C PHE A 78 11.01 -4.43 14.93
N ASP A 79 12.06 -3.93 15.61
CA ASP A 79 12.31 -2.50 15.77
C ASP A 79 12.91 -1.87 14.48
N LEU A 80 13.39 -0.63 14.57
CA LEU A 80 14.03 0.06 13.45
C LEU A 80 15.36 -0.56 13.01
N ASP A 81 16.07 -1.19 13.93
CA ASP A 81 17.42 -1.73 13.72
C ASP A 81 17.36 -3.22 13.30
N GLY A 82 16.19 -3.84 13.40
CA GLY A 82 15.95 -5.24 13.05
C GLY A 82 16.04 -6.20 14.24
N ASN A 83 16.03 -5.69 15.46
CA ASN A 83 15.97 -6.52 16.67
C ASN A 83 14.53 -6.90 17.01
N VAL A 84 14.36 -8.04 17.67
CA VAL A 84 13.05 -8.51 18.13
C VAL A 84 12.54 -7.60 19.24
N ALA A 85 11.38 -6.99 19.01
CA ALA A 85 10.73 -6.01 19.88
C ALA A 85 9.25 -6.35 20.10
N GLY A 86 8.99 -7.63 20.34
CA GLY A 86 7.68 -8.18 20.68
C GLY A 86 7.23 -9.29 19.75
N GLU A 87 6.00 -9.76 19.98
CA GLU A 87 5.44 -10.93 19.31
C GLU A 87 4.17 -10.59 18.52
N VAL A 88 3.91 -11.39 17.49
CA VAL A 88 2.70 -11.37 16.68
C VAL A 88 1.85 -12.55 17.11
N THR A 89 0.66 -12.29 17.65
CA THR A 89 -0.24 -13.35 18.09
C THR A 89 -0.83 -14.11 16.90
N ASP A 90 -1.18 -15.36 17.09
CA ASP A 90 -1.75 -16.24 16.05
C ASP A 90 -3.03 -15.67 15.44
N GLU A 91 -3.84 -14.99 16.26
CA GLU A 91 -5.03 -14.27 15.82
C GLU A 91 -4.68 -13.18 14.79
N GLN A 92 -3.61 -12.42 15.03
CA GLN A 92 -3.15 -11.38 14.10
C GLN A 92 -2.62 -11.98 12.80
N ARG A 93 -1.95 -13.13 12.87
CA ARG A 93 -1.49 -13.87 11.68
C ARG A 93 -2.67 -14.38 10.86
N SER A 94 -3.66 -14.98 11.52
CA SER A 94 -4.90 -15.46 10.89
C SER A 94 -5.71 -14.33 10.25
N HIS A 95 -5.80 -13.18 10.94
CA HIS A 95 -6.46 -11.99 10.40
C HIS A 95 -5.74 -11.48 9.14
N ALA A 96 -4.41 -11.39 9.16
CA ALA A 96 -3.63 -10.98 8.00
C ALA A 96 -3.83 -11.94 6.81
N ALA A 97 -3.87 -13.25 7.05
CA ALA A 97 -4.14 -14.25 6.01
C ALA A 97 -5.55 -14.09 5.40
N THR A 98 -6.56 -13.82 6.24
CA THR A 98 -7.93 -13.55 5.79
C THR A 98 -8.00 -12.29 4.91
N MET A 99 -7.39 -11.19 5.36
CA MET A 99 -7.32 -9.94 4.58
C MET A 99 -6.62 -10.13 3.23
N LEU A 100 -5.57 -10.96 3.18
CA LEU A 100 -4.89 -11.28 1.91
C LEU A 100 -5.82 -12.04 0.96
N LYS A 101 -6.53 -13.06 1.44
CA LYS A 101 -7.49 -13.83 0.63
C LYS A 101 -8.57 -12.94 0.05
N GLU A 102 -9.18 -12.09 0.86
CA GLU A 102 -10.21 -11.14 0.42
C GLU A 102 -9.69 -10.19 -0.67
N ARG A 103 -8.47 -9.68 -0.49
CA ARG A 103 -7.84 -8.80 -1.48
C ARG A 103 -7.54 -9.49 -2.80
N PHE A 104 -7.00 -10.70 -2.76
CA PHE A 104 -6.74 -11.46 -3.99
C PHE A 104 -8.04 -11.81 -4.71
N ALA A 105 -9.10 -12.18 -3.97
CA ALA A 105 -10.42 -12.42 -4.54
C ALA A 105 -11.01 -11.16 -5.19
N ALA A 106 -10.92 -10.00 -4.52
CA ALA A 106 -11.37 -8.73 -5.07
C ALA A 106 -10.59 -8.32 -6.33
N ALA A 107 -9.26 -8.48 -6.32
CA ALA A 107 -8.42 -8.18 -7.47
C ALA A 107 -8.71 -9.10 -8.67
N ALA A 108 -8.94 -10.40 -8.43
CA ALA A 108 -9.34 -11.35 -9.48
C ALA A 108 -10.69 -10.96 -10.11
N LYS A 109 -11.66 -10.57 -9.28
CA LYS A 109 -12.97 -10.09 -9.75
C LYS A 109 -12.86 -8.82 -10.58
N GLN A 110 -12.07 -7.85 -10.15
CA GLN A 110 -11.82 -6.61 -10.89
C GLN A 110 -11.13 -6.88 -12.23
N GLN A 111 -10.13 -7.76 -12.25
CA GLN A 111 -9.42 -8.11 -13.48
C GLN A 111 -10.33 -8.83 -14.48
N LYS A 112 -11.22 -9.72 -14.00
CA LYS A 112 -12.21 -10.39 -14.85
C LYS A 112 -13.19 -9.36 -15.46
N ALA A 113 -13.74 -8.47 -14.63
CA ALA A 113 -14.65 -7.42 -15.10
C ALA A 113 -13.97 -6.48 -16.12
N LYS A 114 -12.69 -6.14 -15.92
CA LYS A 114 -11.94 -5.31 -16.87
C LYS A 114 -11.75 -6.01 -18.22
N ARG A 115 -11.42 -7.30 -18.22
CA ARG A 115 -11.28 -8.10 -19.46
C ARG A 115 -12.60 -8.22 -20.21
N GLU A 116 -13.70 -8.49 -19.51
CA GLU A 116 -15.04 -8.56 -20.11
C GLU A 116 -15.45 -7.21 -20.71
N ALA A 117 -15.15 -6.10 -20.03
CA ALA A 117 -15.38 -4.76 -20.56
C ALA A 117 -14.54 -4.49 -21.82
N GLU A 118 -13.24 -4.76 -21.79
CA GLU A 118 -12.34 -4.60 -22.94
C GLU A 118 -12.78 -5.45 -24.15
N GLU A 119 -13.21 -6.69 -23.93
CA GLU A 119 -13.78 -7.54 -25.00
C GLU A 119 -15.08 -6.98 -25.55
N SER A 120 -15.97 -6.48 -24.69
CA SER A 120 -17.23 -5.88 -25.12
C SER A 120 -17.01 -4.61 -25.96
N GLU A 121 -16.03 -3.78 -25.58
CA GLU A 121 -15.64 -2.57 -26.31
C GLU A 121 -14.99 -2.92 -27.66
N ARG A 122 -14.14 -3.95 -27.72
CA ARG A 122 -13.60 -4.46 -28.99
C ARG A 122 -14.70 -4.93 -29.94
N ARG A 123 -15.63 -5.76 -29.45
CA ARG A 123 -16.77 -6.23 -30.25
C ARG A 123 -17.66 -5.08 -30.73
N ARG A 124 -17.84 -4.04 -29.92
CA ARG A 124 -18.58 -2.83 -30.30
C ARG A 124 -17.85 -2.06 -31.40
N ALA A 125 -16.55 -1.85 -31.25
CA ALA A 125 -15.71 -1.17 -32.24
C ALA A 125 -15.70 -1.91 -33.59
N GLU A 126 -15.55 -3.24 -33.58
CA GLU A 126 -15.59 -4.07 -34.80
C GLU A 126 -16.95 -3.98 -35.51
N LYS A 127 -18.06 -4.05 -34.77
CA LYS A 127 -19.41 -3.87 -35.34
C LYS A 127 -19.60 -2.49 -35.95
N LEU A 128 -19.10 -1.44 -35.28
CA LEU A 128 -19.20 -0.08 -35.79
C LEU A 128 -18.40 0.08 -37.10
N GLN A 129 -17.19 -0.47 -37.16
CA GLN A 129 -16.38 -0.47 -38.38
C GLN A 129 -17.06 -1.22 -39.53
N GLN A 130 -17.71 -2.35 -39.27
CA GLN A 130 -18.48 -3.09 -40.28
C GLN A 130 -19.66 -2.27 -40.82
N LEU A 131 -20.39 -1.57 -39.94
CA LEU A 131 -21.51 -0.72 -40.36
C LEU A 131 -21.05 0.46 -41.22
N VAL A 132 -19.98 1.15 -40.81
CA VAL A 132 -19.37 2.23 -41.61
C VAL A 132 -18.93 1.72 -42.97
N SER A 133 -18.32 0.53 -43.04
CA SER A 133 -17.87 -0.08 -44.30
C SER A 133 -19.03 -0.47 -45.22
N LYS A 134 -20.18 -0.84 -44.64
CA LYS A 134 -21.36 -1.33 -45.39
C LYS A 134 -22.27 -0.21 -45.89
N PHE A 135 -22.37 0.91 -45.16
CA PHE A 135 -23.31 2.00 -45.46
C PHE A 135 -22.63 3.34 -45.82
N GLY A 136 -21.31 3.40 -45.85
CA GLY A 136 -20.54 4.60 -46.19
C GLY A 136 -20.13 4.73 -47.67
N ARG A 137 -20.74 3.95 -48.57
CA ARG A 137 -20.52 3.99 -50.03
C ARG A 137 -21.83 4.37 -50.71
#